data_AF-A0A3B8WTT4-F1
#
_entry.id   AF-A0A3B8WTT4-F1
#
_cell.length_a   1.000
_cell.length_b   1.000
_cell.length_c   1.000
_cell.angle_alpha   90.00
_cell.angle_beta   90.00
_cell.angle_gamma   90.00
#
_symmetry.space_group_name_H-M   'P 1'
#
loop_
_entity.id
_entity.type
_entity.pdbx_description
1 polymer ?
#
loop_
_entity_poly.entity_id
_entity_poly.type
_entity_poly.pdbx_seq_one_letter_code
_entity_poly.pdbx_strand_id
1 'polypeptide(L)' 'MSGIPVGISTCLLGKEVRHDGGHKHSRYCTQVLAKHFEFRSICPELEAGLGVPRPAIHLREHEDGLHLVESKGSK' A
#
# COMPACT_ATOMS: atom_id res chain seq x y z
N MET A 1 16.05 1.08 23.48
CA MET A 1 16.78 1.26 22.20
C MET A 1 15.73 1.57 21.15
N SER A 2 15.78 2.75 20.52
CA SER A 2 14.91 3.01 19.37
C SER A 2 15.41 2.17 18.19
N GLY A 3 14.53 1.39 17.57
CA GLY A 3 14.88 0.64 16.36
C GLY A 3 15.19 1.60 15.21
N ILE A 4 15.79 1.10 14.13
CA ILE A 4 15.99 1.89 12.92
C ILE A 4 14.60 2.18 12.31
N PRO A 5 14.20 3.45 12.11
CA PRO A 5 12.88 3.76 11.59
C PRO A 5 12.79 3.40 10.09
N VAL A 6 11.72 2.70 9.70
CA VAL A 6 11.48 2.29 8.31
C VAL A 6 10.03 2.50 7.93
N GLY A 7 9.80 3.16 6.79
CA GLY A 7 8.47 3.29 6.21
C GLY A 7 7.95 1.95 5.69
N ILE A 8 6.68 1.64 5.96
CA ILE A 8 6.04 0.42 5.46
C ILE A 8 4.63 0.70 4.96
N SER A 9 4.23 0.04 3.87
CA SER A 9 2.84 0.09 3.41
C SER A 9 1.90 -0.48 4.48
N THR A 10 0.90 0.30 4.91
CA THR A 10 -0.03 -0.07 6.00
C THR A 10 -0.75 -1.40 5.77
N CYS A 11 -1.04 -1.76 4.51
CA CYS A 11 -1.66 -3.04 4.16
C CYS A 11 -0.80 -4.27 4.50
N LEU A 12 0.54 -4.12 4.56
CA LEU A 12 1.47 -5.18 4.95
C LEU A 12 1.40 -5.51 6.44
N LEU A 13 0.87 -4.60 7.25
CA LEU A 13 0.63 -4.79 8.68
C LEU A 13 -0.75 -5.40 8.98
N GLY A 14 -1.51 -5.80 7.97
CA GLY A 14 -2.82 -6.42 8.13
C GLY A 14 -3.98 -5.44 8.28
N LYS A 15 -3.76 -4.15 8.00
CA LYS A 15 -4.85 -3.18 7.93
C LYS A 15 -5.58 -3.26 6.60
N GLU A 16 -6.90 -3.21 6.65
CA GLU A 16 -7.83 -3.31 5.51
C GLU A 16 -7.90 -1.99 4.72
N VAL A 17 -6.77 -1.62 4.10
CA VAL A 17 -6.63 -0.34 3.38
C VAL A 17 -6.40 -0.51 1.87
N ARG A 18 -6.41 -1.75 1.37
CA ARG A 18 -6.27 -2.01 -0.07
C ARG A 18 -7.51 -1.55 -0.84
N HIS A 19 -7.36 -1.37 -2.14
CA HIS A 19 -8.44 -0.96 -3.04
C HIS A 19 -9.67 -1.88 -2.98
N ASP A 20 -9.44 -3.18 -2.76
CA ASP A 20 -10.47 -4.22 -2.65
C ASP A 20 -11.08 -4.36 -1.24
N GLY A 21 -10.73 -3.46 -0.31
CA GLY A 21 -11.16 -3.56 1.10
C GLY A 21 -10.40 -4.60 1.91
N GLY A 22 -9.43 -5.31 1.32
CA GLY A 22 -8.63 -6.29 2.02
C GLY A 22 -7.31 -5.73 2.57
N HIS A 23 -6.43 -6.65 2.97
CA HIS A 23 -5.06 -6.37 3.39
C HIS A 23 -4.07 -7.30 2.68
N LYS A 24 -2.77 -7.10 2.88
CA LYS A 24 -1.72 -7.99 2.35
C LYS A 24 -0.69 -8.29 3.44
N HIS A 25 -1.17 -8.85 4.55
CA HIS A 25 -0.37 -8.99 5.76
C HIS A 25 0.90 -9.82 5.47
N SER A 26 2.06 -9.22 5.69
CA SER A 26 3.36 -9.86 5.50
C SER A 26 3.89 -10.35 6.85
N ARG A 27 3.79 -11.66 7.09
CA ARG A 27 4.36 -12.30 8.28
C ARG A 27 5.86 -12.07 8.40
N TYR A 28 6.57 -12.00 7.27
CA TYR A 28 8.01 -11.72 7.29
C TYR A 28 8.30 -10.32 7.84
N CYS A 29 7.53 -9.31 7.43
CA CYS A 29 7.63 -7.97 7.99
C CYS A 29 7.32 -7.98 9.48
N THR A 30 6.18 -8.55 9.90
CA THR A 30 5.70 -8.46 11.28
C THR A 30 6.41 -9.39 12.27
N GLN A 31 7.07 -10.45 11.82
CA GLN A 31 7.72 -11.43 12.71
C GLN A 31 9.25 -11.44 12.63
N VAL A 32 9.83 -11.15 11.46
CA VAL A 32 11.28 -11.18 11.28
C VAL A 32 11.84 -9.76 11.33
N LEU A 33 11.40 -8.90 10.42
CA LEU A 33 11.95 -7.55 10.28
C LEU A 33 11.57 -6.63 11.45
N ALA A 34 10.40 -6.82 12.06
CA ALA A 34 9.96 -6.07 13.23
C ALA A 34 10.88 -6.23 14.46
N LYS A 35 11.74 -7.26 14.49
CA LYS A 35 12.76 -7.44 15.54
C LYS A 35 13.92 -6.45 15.42
N HIS A 36 14.11 -5.87 14.22
CA HIS A 36 15.25 -5.02 13.88
C HIS A 36 14.84 -3.57 13.59
N PHE A 37 13.62 -3.36 13.11
CA PHE A 37 13.14 -2.06 12.62
C PHE A 37 11.92 -1.58 13.40
N GLU A 38 11.80 -0.26 13.51
CA GLU A 38 10.60 0.41 13.99
C GLU A 38 9.78 0.90 12.79
N PHE A 39 8.65 0.25 12.54
CA PHE A 39 7.86 0.55 11.35
C PHE A 39 7.00 1.81 11.49
N ARG A 40 7.08 2.68 10.49
CA ARG A 40 6.20 3.84 10.29
C ARG A 40 5.24 3.52 9.14
N SER A 41 4.00 3.20 9.49
CA SER A 41 3.00 2.75 8.52
C SER A 41 2.40 3.93 7.75
N ILE A 42 2.34 3.81 6.43
CA ILE A 42 1.72 4.79 5.53
C ILE A 42 0.88 4.08 4.47
N CYS A 43 -0.28 4.63 4.14
CA CYS A 43 -1.04 4.25 2.95
C CYS A 43 -1.23 5.49 2.08
N PRO A 44 -0.37 5.71 1.06
CA PRO A 44 -0.42 6.93 0.26
C PRO A 44 -1.79 7.17 -0.38
N GLU A 45 -2.45 6.12 -0.86
CA GLU A 45 -3.77 6.23 -1.50
C GLU A 45 -4.87 6.63 -0.51
N LEU A 46 -4.86 6.08 0.71
CA LEU A 46 -5.85 6.42 1.72
C LEU A 46 -5.63 7.84 2.26
N GLU A 47 -4.37 8.20 2.51
CA GLU A 47 -3.98 9.52 3.01
C GLU A 47 -4.16 10.62 1.96
N ALA A 48 -4.11 10.27 0.68
CA ALA A 48 -4.50 11.14 -0.43
C ALA A 48 -6.03 11.24 -0.63
N GLY A 49 -6.83 10.52 0.15
CA GLY A 49 -8.30 10.65 0.15
C GLY A 49 -9.06 9.73 -0.81
N LEU A 50 -8.43 8.72 -1.42
CA LEU A 50 -9.11 7.83 -2.37
C LEU A 50 -10.12 6.87 -1.71
N GLY A 51 -10.08 6.72 -0.37
CA GLY A 51 -11.01 5.88 0.39
C GLY A 51 -10.80 4.37 0.23
N VAL A 52 -11.66 3.59 0.89
CA VAL A 52 -11.71 2.11 0.82
C VAL A 52 -13.18 1.67 0.82
N PRO A 53 -13.64 0.84 -0.13
CA PRO A 53 -12.93 0.36 -1.32
C PRO A 53 -12.77 1.47 -2.36
N ARG A 54 -11.91 1.23 -3.36
CA ARG A 54 -11.68 2.12 -4.50
C ARG A 54 -11.32 1.31 -5.75
N PRO A 55 -11.46 1.86 -6.97
CA PRO A 55 -11.06 1.14 -8.17
C PRO A 55 -9.56 0.81 -8.17
N ALA A 56 -9.18 -0.29 -8.81
CA ALA A 56 -7.77 -0.56 -9.09
C ALA A 56 -7.26 0.48 -10.09
N ILE A 57 -6.07 1.04 -9.85
CA ILE A 57 -5.48 2.11 -10.66
C ILE A 57 -4.06 1.73 -11.07
N HIS A 58 -3.69 2.04 -12.32
CA HIS A 58 -2.33 1.86 -12.84
C HIS A 58 -1.81 3.18 -13.39
N LEU A 59 -0.51 3.43 -13.24
CA LEU A 59 0.19 4.46 -14.00
C LEU A 59 0.57 3.86 -15.36
N ARG A 60 0.18 4.53 -16.45
CA ARG A 60 0.50 4.14 -17.83
C ARG A 60 1.09 5.31 -18.59
N GLU A 61 2.12 5.03 -19.37
CA GLU A 61 2.71 5.99 -20.30
C GLU A 61 1.89 6.01 -21.60
N HIS A 62 1.54 7.21 -22.04
CA HIS A 62 0.83 7.52 -23.27
C HIS A 62 1.67 8.54 -24.06
N GLU A 63 1.32 8.80 -25.32
CA GLU A 63 2.05 9.76 -26.17
C GLU A 63 2.12 11.17 -25.56
N ASP A 64 1.11 11.55 -24.77
CA ASP A 64 0.97 12.84 -24.10
C ASP A 64 1.46 12.87 -22.65
N GLY A 65 1.95 11.75 -22.10
CA GLY A 65 2.60 11.71 -20.78
C GLY A 65 2.22 10.51 -19.91
N LEU A 66 2.35 10.68 -18.59
CA LEU A 66 2.03 9.65 -17.59
C LEU A 66 0.62 9.85 -17.04
N HIS A 67 -0.26 8.86 -17.25
CA HIS A 67 -1.66 8.92 -16.86
C HIS A 67 -1.96 7.91 -15.77
N LEU A 68 -2.77 8.32 -14.78
CA LEU A 68 -3.38 7.42 -13.83
C LEU A 68 -4.70 6.91 -14.43
N VAL A 69 -4.78 5.61 -14.70
CA VAL A 69 -5.96 4.99 -15.32
C VAL A 69 -6.57 3.94 -14.41
N GLU A 70 -7.90 3.83 -14.40
CA GLU A 70 -8.59 2.71 -13.77
C GLU A 70 -8.31 1.43 -14.54
N SER A 71 -7.89 0.38 -13.83
CA SER A 71 -7.75 -0.96 -14.37
C SER A 71 -8.98 -1.78 -14.01
N LYS A 72 -9.97 -1.80 -14.91
CA LYS A 72 -11.01 -2.83 -14.85
C LYS A 72 -10.34 -4.16 -15.12
N GLY A 73 -10.22 -5.01 -14.10
CA GLY A 73 -9.77 -6.39 -14.30
C GLY A 73 -10.66 -7.01 -15.37
N SER A 74 -10.08 -7.32 -16.54
CA SER A 74 -10.81 -8.11 -17.53
C SER A 74 -11.15 -9.42 -16.85
N LYS A 75 -12.45 -9.67 -16.65
CA LYS A 75 -12.91 -11.05 -16.54
C LYS A 75 -12.71 -11.73 -17.89
#